data_AF-A0A356UI94-F1
#
_entry.id   AF-A0A356UI94-F1
#
_cell.length_a   1.000
_cell.length_b   1.000
_cell.length_c   1.000
_cell.angle_alpha   90.00
_cell.angle_beta   90.00
_cell.angle_gamma   90.00
#
_symmetry.space_group_name_H-M   'P 1'
#
loop_
_entity.id
_entity.type
_entity.pdbx_description
1 polymer ?
#
loop_
_entity_poly.entity_id
_entity_poly.type
_entity_poly.pdbx_seq_one_letter_code
_entity_poly.pdbx_strand_id
1 'polypeptide(L)'
;MCPEEGLLEAFLDGELDTGMTARVAGHLAGCACCRRRLQDLETLSSNTTAVLAAYRRETEAASCPVQIPGSGFPASGYQPLTKTRRIADMIRQHKWFSGVAAAVLVLAVFLSWAPGRSLATQFLSLFRMEKIQVVKITPEDMAQLEKLFNGQGGEAEIKNFGRVEVQCPAEPRVKVNPAQVAALSGLQLELPATLAGRERVAISVEQSPTVTFTPDVEKLNSYVQKHGGVPLPAGLAGKSF
;
A
#
# COMPACT_ATOMS: atom_id res chain seq x y z
N MET A 1 -30.86 -23.10 -3.51
CA MET A 1 -30.48 -21.70 -3.30
C MET A 1 -29.71 -21.23 -4.52
N CYS A 2 -30.01 -20.05 -5.05
CA CYS A 2 -29.32 -19.51 -6.22
C CYS A 2 -27.91 -19.01 -5.84
N PRO A 3 -26.91 -19.15 -6.71
CA PRO A 3 -25.60 -18.53 -6.53
C PRO A 3 -25.71 -17.01 -6.51
N GLU A 4 -24.78 -16.38 -5.79
CA GLU A 4 -24.62 -14.93 -5.80
C GLU A 4 -24.20 -14.43 -7.18
N GLU A 5 -24.50 -13.17 -7.48
CA GLU A 5 -24.21 -12.56 -8.78
C GLU A 5 -22.73 -12.59 -9.15
N GLY A 6 -21.84 -12.26 -8.20
CA GLY A 6 -20.40 -12.31 -8.44
C GLY A 6 -19.87 -13.70 -8.79
N LEU A 7 -20.55 -14.78 -8.36
CA LEU A 7 -20.21 -16.15 -8.80
C LEU A 7 -20.65 -16.42 -10.24
N LEU A 8 -21.73 -15.78 -10.72
CA LEU A 8 -22.14 -15.86 -12.12
C LEU A 8 -21.22 -15.04 -13.02
N GLU A 9 -20.78 -13.86 -12.57
CA GLU A 9 -19.79 -13.04 -13.27
C GLU A 9 -18.43 -13.75 -13.36
N ALA A 10 -17.91 -14.27 -12.24
CA ALA A 10 -16.67 -15.06 -12.24
C ALA A 10 -16.77 -16.33 -13.11
N PHE A 11 -17.97 -16.93 -13.22
CA PHE A 11 -18.21 -18.03 -14.14
C PHE A 11 -18.14 -17.58 -15.61
N LEU A 12 -18.69 -16.40 -15.95
CA LEU A 12 -18.59 -15.82 -17.30
C LEU A 12 -17.16 -15.46 -17.67
N ASP A 13 -16.40 -14.91 -16.73
CA ASP A 13 -15.01 -14.49 -16.93
C ASP A 13 -14.02 -15.67 -16.90
N GLY A 14 -14.49 -16.88 -16.55
CA GLY A 14 -13.67 -18.09 -16.49
C GLY A 14 -12.71 -18.13 -15.29
N GLU A 15 -12.97 -17.34 -14.25
CA GLU A 15 -12.10 -17.18 -13.08
C GLU A 15 -12.34 -18.21 -11.98
N LEU A 16 -13.39 -19.04 -12.11
CA LEU A 16 -13.71 -20.09 -11.15
C LEU A 16 -12.81 -21.33 -11.31
N ASP A 17 -12.44 -21.94 -10.18
CA ASP A 17 -11.78 -23.25 -10.18
C ASP A 17 -12.71 -24.34 -10.74
N THR A 18 -12.12 -25.44 -11.22
CA THR A 18 -12.86 -26.54 -11.86
C THR A 18 -14.02 -27.12 -11.03
N GLY A 19 -13.90 -27.16 -9.70
CA GLY A 19 -14.93 -27.66 -8.81
C GLY A 19 -16.11 -26.68 -8.69
N MET A 20 -15.82 -25.39 -8.58
CA MET A 20 -16.84 -24.34 -8.54
C MET A 20 -17.53 -24.16 -9.89
N THR A 21 -16.78 -24.21 -11.00
CA THR A 21 -17.33 -24.19 -12.37
C THR A 21 -18.34 -25.32 -12.58
N ALA A 22 -18.00 -26.56 -12.17
CA ALA A 22 -18.92 -27.69 -12.27
C ALA A 22 -20.20 -27.51 -11.43
N ARG A 23 -20.07 -26.94 -10.22
CA ARG A 23 -21.21 -26.65 -9.34
C ARG A 23 -22.14 -25.60 -9.93
N VAL A 24 -21.60 -24.50 -10.44
CA VAL A 24 -22.37 -23.42 -11.07
C VAL A 24 -23.03 -23.93 -12.36
N ALA A 25 -22.29 -24.64 -13.22
CA ALA A 25 -22.84 -25.26 -14.43
C ALA A 25 -23.98 -26.24 -14.13
N GLY A 26 -23.81 -27.08 -13.11
CA GLY A 26 -24.87 -27.99 -12.64
C GLY A 26 -26.12 -27.24 -12.16
N HIS A 27 -25.95 -26.11 -11.46
CA HIS A 27 -27.06 -25.26 -11.05
C HIS A 27 -27.78 -24.61 -12.25
N LEU A 28 -27.03 -24.10 -13.23
CA LEU A 28 -27.56 -23.47 -14.45
C LEU A 28 -28.36 -24.46 -15.32
N ALA A 29 -28.02 -25.75 -15.29
CA ALA A 29 -28.80 -26.78 -15.97
C ALA A 29 -30.23 -26.89 -15.43
N GLY A 30 -30.42 -26.72 -14.11
CA GLY A 30 -31.71 -26.87 -13.43
C GLY A 30 -32.46 -25.56 -13.12
N CYS A 31 -31.79 -24.40 -13.17
CA CYS A 31 -32.37 -23.14 -12.70
C CYS A 31 -32.58 -22.12 -13.84
N ALA A 32 -33.83 -21.95 -14.28
CA ALA A 32 -34.18 -20.97 -15.32
C ALA A 32 -33.93 -19.51 -14.91
N CYS A 33 -34.07 -19.18 -13.62
CA CYS A 33 -33.80 -17.84 -13.10
C CYS A 33 -32.33 -17.46 -13.27
N CYS A 34 -31.42 -18.34 -12.85
CA CYS A 34 -29.98 -18.10 -12.99
C CYS A 34 -29.51 -18.09 -14.45
N ARG A 35 -30.12 -18.88 -15.34
CA ARG A 35 -29.85 -18.78 -16.78
C ARG A 35 -30.22 -17.43 -17.36
N ARG A 36 -31.38 -16.88 -16.99
CA ARG A 36 -31.79 -15.54 -17.43
C ARG A 36 -30.84 -14.47 -16.90
N ARG A 37 -30.47 -14.56 -15.60
CA ARG A 37 -29.51 -13.61 -15.02
C ARG A 37 -28.16 -13.65 -15.73
N LEU A 38 -27.68 -14.85 -16.06
CA LEU A 38 -26.43 -15.03 -16.82
C LEU A 38 -26.51 -14.36 -18.21
N GLN A 39 -27.62 -14.54 -18.94
CA GLN A 39 -27.84 -13.89 -20.24
C GLN A 39 -27.89 -12.35 -20.14
N ASP A 40 -28.49 -11.82 -19.07
CA ASP A 40 -28.51 -10.37 -18.84
C ASP A 40 -27.08 -9.83 -18.62
N LEU A 41 -26.26 -10.56 -17.86
CA LEU A 41 -24.85 -10.21 -17.62
C LEU A 41 -24.00 -10.32 -18.90
N GLU A 42 -24.19 -11.37 -19.71
CA GLU A 42 -23.54 -11.51 -21.03
C GLU A 42 -23.90 -10.36 -21.97
N THR A 43 -25.18 -9.98 -21.99
CA THR A 43 -25.67 -8.86 -22.81
C THR A 43 -25.07 -7.54 -22.34
N LEU A 44 -25.03 -7.32 -21.02
CA LEU A 44 -24.42 -6.13 -20.43
C LEU A 44 -22.93 -6.06 -20.79
N SER A 45 -22.18 -7.15 -20.60
CA SER A 45 -20.75 -7.26 -20.93
C SER A 45 -20.46 -7.03 -22.42
N SER A 46 -21.30 -7.59 -23.30
CA SER A 46 -21.18 -7.39 -24.75
C SER A 46 -21.44 -5.93 -25.13
N ASN A 47 -22.46 -5.30 -24.53
CA ASN A 47 -22.79 -3.90 -24.78
C ASN A 47 -21.71 -2.95 -24.27
N THR A 48 -21.18 -3.16 -23.06
CA THR A 48 -20.08 -2.33 -22.53
C THR A 48 -18.83 -2.49 -23.39
N THR A 49 -18.49 -3.72 -23.78
CA THR A 49 -17.37 -4.00 -24.68
C THR A 49 -17.54 -3.29 -26.01
N ALA A 50 -18.73 -3.32 -26.62
CA ALA A 50 -19.01 -2.65 -27.87
C ALA A 50 -18.90 -1.12 -27.76
N VAL A 51 -19.47 -0.53 -26.71
CA VAL A 51 -19.42 0.93 -26.47
C VAL A 51 -17.99 1.40 -26.22
N LEU A 52 -17.18 0.61 -25.49
CA LEU A 52 -15.80 0.95 -25.15
C LEU A 52 -14.78 0.48 -26.20
N ALA A 53 -15.20 -0.19 -27.28
CA ALA A 53 -14.29 -0.76 -28.28
C ALA A 53 -13.42 0.30 -28.97
N ALA A 54 -13.95 1.48 -29.23
CA ALA A 54 -13.19 2.58 -29.82
C ALA A 54 -12.13 3.11 -28.85
N TYR A 55 -12.51 3.31 -27.58
CA TYR A 55 -11.59 3.74 -26.52
C TYR A 55 -10.47 2.71 -26.31
N ARG A 56 -10.81 1.42 -26.20
CA ARG A 56 -9.86 0.31 -26.03
C ARG A 56 -8.81 0.30 -27.14
N ARG A 57 -9.21 0.42 -28.41
CA ARG A 57 -8.28 0.43 -29.56
C ARG A 57 -7.32 1.62 -29.52
N GLU A 58 -7.82 2.81 -29.14
CA GLU A 58 -6.98 3.99 -28.98
C GLU A 58 -5.97 3.83 -27.84
N THR A 59 -6.41 3.31 -26.70
CA THR A 59 -5.51 3.07 -25.55
C THR A 59 -4.50 1.96 -25.81
N GLU A 60 -4.89 0.90 -26.53
CA GLU A 60 -3.96 -0.19 -26.90
C GLU A 60 -2.92 0.28 -27.93
N ALA A 61 -3.30 1.13 -28.88
CA ALA A 61 -2.39 1.73 -29.86
C ALA A 61 -1.43 2.76 -29.22
N ALA A 62 -1.90 3.49 -28.21
CA ALA A 62 -1.08 4.47 -27.47
C ALA A 62 -0.27 3.83 -26.33
N SER A 63 -0.69 2.66 -25.83
CA SER A 63 0.04 1.96 -24.78
C SER A 63 1.38 1.48 -25.33
N CYS A 64 2.46 2.03 -24.80
CA CYS A 64 3.75 1.35 -24.86
C CYS A 64 3.53 -0.03 -24.24
N PRO A 65 3.92 -1.14 -24.91
CA PRO A 65 3.81 -2.45 -24.29
C PRO A 65 4.68 -2.40 -23.03
N VAL A 66 4.03 -2.33 -21.87
CA VAL A 66 4.68 -2.67 -20.62
C VAL A 66 5.03 -4.14 -20.80
N GLN A 67 6.29 -4.40 -21.14
CA GLN A 67 6.83 -5.74 -21.03
C GLN A 67 6.82 -6.08 -19.55
N ILE A 68 5.67 -6.56 -19.07
CA ILE A 68 5.62 -7.38 -17.89
C ILE A 68 6.51 -8.57 -18.28
N PRO A 69 7.67 -8.77 -17.64
CA PRO A 69 8.48 -9.95 -17.89
C PRO A 69 7.53 -11.11 -17.70
N GLY A 70 7.25 -11.84 -18.79
CA GLY A 70 6.26 -12.90 -18.79
C GLY A 70 6.52 -13.78 -17.57
N SER A 71 5.46 -14.07 -16.84
CA SER A 71 5.44 -15.09 -15.80
C SER A 71 5.66 -16.46 -16.46
N GLY A 72 6.85 -16.66 -17.02
CA GLY A 72 7.45 -17.95 -17.32
C GLY A 72 7.84 -18.61 -16.00
N PHE A 73 6.88 -18.77 -15.10
CA PHE A 73 6.96 -19.85 -14.14
C PHE A 73 6.71 -21.12 -14.95
N PRO A 74 7.69 -22.03 -15.09
CA PRO A 74 7.37 -23.36 -15.59
C PRO A 74 6.26 -23.90 -14.69
N ALA A 75 5.20 -24.44 -15.30
CA ALA A 75 4.17 -25.17 -14.59
C ALA A 75 4.85 -26.20 -13.68
N SER A 76 4.99 -25.84 -12.41
CA SER A 76 5.65 -26.68 -11.42
C SER A 76 4.71 -27.85 -11.19
N GLY A 77 5.07 -29.00 -11.76
CA GLY A 77 4.43 -30.27 -11.47
C GLY A 77 4.56 -30.52 -9.98
N TYR A 78 3.53 -30.14 -9.22
CA TYR A 78 3.46 -30.35 -7.79
C TYR A 78 3.25 -31.84 -7.54
N GLN A 79 4.34 -32.60 -7.45
CA GLN A 79 4.30 -33.94 -6.87
C GLN A 79 4.32 -33.79 -5.35
N PRO A 80 3.29 -34.29 -4.63
CA PRO A 80 3.25 -34.19 -3.17
C PRO A 80 4.38 -35.03 -2.58
N LEU A 81 5.41 -34.34 -2.09
CA LEU A 81 6.54 -34.95 -1.42
C LEU A 81 6.08 -35.50 -0.07
N THR A 82 6.06 -36.82 0.05
CA THR A 82 5.79 -37.51 1.32
C THR A 82 6.87 -37.11 2.35
N LYS A 83 6.42 -36.45 3.41
CA LYS A 83 7.22 -35.67 4.39
C LYS A 83 8.35 -36.45 5.06
N THR A 84 8.27 -37.78 5.10
CA THR A 84 9.21 -38.64 5.82
C THR A 84 10.50 -38.93 5.03
N ARG A 85 10.45 -38.95 3.69
CA ARG A 85 11.65 -39.23 2.87
C ARG A 85 12.62 -38.05 2.81
N ARG A 86 12.12 -36.81 2.83
CA ARG A 86 12.92 -35.59 2.64
C ARG A 86 13.82 -35.25 3.84
N ILE A 87 13.38 -35.54 5.07
CA ILE A 87 14.16 -35.23 6.28
C ILE A 87 15.36 -36.17 6.41
N ALA A 88 15.15 -37.47 6.14
CA ALA A 88 16.23 -38.46 6.16
C ALA A 88 17.27 -38.18 5.06
N ASP A 89 16.84 -37.86 3.83
CA ASP A 89 17.76 -37.52 2.75
C ASP A 89 18.48 -36.17 2.98
N MET A 90 17.82 -35.16 3.55
CA MET A 90 18.45 -33.87 3.86
C MET A 90 19.53 -33.99 4.96
N ILE A 91 19.29 -34.82 5.98
CA ILE A 91 20.28 -35.12 7.02
C ILE A 91 21.45 -35.92 6.45
N ARG A 92 21.20 -36.83 5.50
CA ARG A 92 22.24 -37.66 4.87
C ARG A 92 23.11 -36.88 3.88
N GLN A 93 22.55 -35.87 3.21
CA GLN A 93 23.22 -35.11 2.16
C GLN A 93 24.07 -33.93 2.67
N HIS A 94 23.83 -33.42 3.88
CA HIS A 94 24.63 -32.32 4.46
C HIS A 94 25.50 -32.80 5.62
N LYS A 95 26.71 -33.29 5.30
CA LYS A 95 27.73 -33.70 6.29
C LYS A 95 28.13 -32.59 7.28
N TRP A 96 27.85 -31.33 6.98
CA TRP A 96 28.08 -30.19 7.88
C TRP A 96 27.09 -30.14 9.06
N PHE A 97 25.91 -30.79 8.96
CA PHE A 97 24.96 -30.85 10.08
C PHE A 97 25.55 -31.52 11.33
N SER A 98 26.46 -32.48 11.17
CA SER A 98 27.17 -33.08 12.30
C SER A 98 28.05 -32.06 13.03
N GLY A 99 28.70 -31.15 12.29
CA GLY A 99 29.50 -30.07 12.87
C GLY A 99 28.66 -29.03 13.60
N VAL A 100 27.52 -28.65 13.02
CA VAL A 100 26.56 -27.72 13.64
C VAL A 100 25.94 -28.34 14.91
N ALA A 101 25.52 -29.61 14.86
CA ALA A 101 24.96 -30.29 16.02
C ALA A 101 25.97 -30.42 17.16
N ALA A 102 27.24 -30.72 16.86
CA ALA A 102 28.32 -30.75 17.84
C ALA A 102 28.58 -29.37 18.45
N ALA A 103 28.62 -28.31 17.63
CA ALA A 103 28.80 -26.94 18.12
C ALA A 103 27.65 -26.48 19.02
N VAL A 104 26.40 -26.81 18.67
CA VAL A 104 25.22 -26.52 19.49
C VAL A 104 25.28 -27.26 20.82
N LEU A 105 25.69 -28.53 20.83
CA LEU A 105 25.88 -29.30 22.07
C LEU A 105 26.97 -28.68 22.95
N VAL A 106 28.12 -28.30 22.38
CA VAL A 106 29.21 -27.64 23.13
C VAL A 106 28.72 -26.31 23.71
N LEU A 107 28.00 -25.50 22.93
CA LEU A 107 27.43 -24.24 23.39
C LEU A 107 26.39 -24.46 24.51
N ALA A 108 25.54 -25.47 24.40
CA ALA A 108 24.55 -25.80 25.42
C ALA A 108 25.20 -26.25 26.74
N VAL A 109 26.28 -27.04 26.66
CA VAL A 109 27.08 -27.42 27.83
C VAL A 109 27.76 -26.19 28.44
N PHE A 110 28.34 -25.32 27.61
CA PHE A 110 28.98 -24.09 28.06
C PHE A 110 28.00 -23.13 28.76
N LEU A 111 26.79 -22.96 28.20
CA LEU A 111 25.71 -22.15 28.79
C LEU A 111 25.01 -22.83 30.00
N SER A 112 25.27 -24.11 30.24
CA SER A 112 24.82 -24.80 31.45
C SER A 112 25.74 -24.54 32.65
N TRP A 113 26.97 -24.06 32.40
CA TRP A 113 27.92 -23.66 33.44
C TRP A 113 27.70 -22.20 33.86
N ALA A 114 27.84 -21.90 35.16
CA ALA A 114 27.49 -20.58 35.73
C ALA A 114 28.24 -19.39 35.08
N PRO A 115 29.58 -19.45 34.88
CA PRO A 115 30.34 -18.48 34.08
C PRO A 115 29.85 -18.26 32.64
N GLY A 116 29.31 -19.28 31.96
CA GLY A 116 28.79 -19.13 30.60
C GLY A 116 27.50 -18.31 30.58
N ARG A 117 26.64 -18.48 31.60
CA ARG A 117 25.39 -17.72 31.73
C ARG A 117 25.62 -16.24 31.99
N SER A 118 26.62 -15.87 32.80
CA SER A 118 26.91 -14.46 33.10
C SER A 118 27.34 -13.67 31.85
N LEU A 119 28.13 -14.29 30.97
CA LEU A 119 28.54 -13.69 29.71
C LEU A 119 27.37 -13.54 28.73
N ALA A 120 26.49 -14.55 28.65
CA ALA A 120 25.27 -14.45 27.85
C ALA A 120 24.34 -13.34 28.36
N THR A 121 24.21 -13.16 29.68
CA THR A 121 23.40 -12.06 30.25
C THR A 121 23.99 -10.68 29.96
N GLN A 122 25.32 -10.54 29.94
CA GLN A 122 25.99 -9.29 29.54
C GLN A 122 25.79 -9.00 28.05
N PHE A 123 25.86 -10.00 27.19
CA PHE A 123 25.57 -9.83 25.76
C PHE A 123 24.09 -9.46 25.51
N LEU A 124 23.15 -10.14 26.19
CA LEU A 124 21.72 -9.81 26.09
C LEU A 124 21.40 -8.41 26.65
N SER A 125 22.22 -7.88 27.56
CA SER A 125 22.08 -6.51 28.04
C SER A 125 22.40 -5.45 26.97
N LEU A 126 23.23 -5.78 25.96
CA LEU A 126 23.47 -4.91 24.80
C LEU A 126 22.23 -4.76 23.91
N PHE A 127 21.33 -5.74 23.93
CA PHE A 127 20.07 -5.71 23.19
C PHE A 127 18.88 -5.25 24.05
N ARG A 128 19.14 -4.71 25.25
CA ARG A 128 18.08 -4.16 26.09
C ARG A 128 17.59 -2.87 25.42
N MET A 129 16.36 -2.92 24.90
CA MET A 129 15.65 -1.79 24.32
C MET A 129 15.58 -0.65 25.35
N GLU A 130 16.51 0.30 25.30
CA GLU A 130 16.68 1.28 26.39
C GLU A 130 15.59 2.35 26.43
N LYS A 131 14.92 2.68 25.31
CA LYS A 131 13.90 3.75 25.30
C LYS A 131 12.80 3.50 24.27
N ILE A 132 11.67 2.97 24.71
CA ILE A 132 10.38 3.24 24.06
C ILE A 132 9.78 4.44 24.80
N GLN A 133 9.89 5.63 24.23
CA GLN A 133 9.30 6.85 24.81
C GLN A 133 8.15 7.31 23.92
N VAL A 134 6.94 7.24 24.47
CA VAL A 134 5.71 7.69 23.83
C VAL A 134 5.75 9.22 23.75
N VAL A 135 5.86 9.74 22.52
CA VAL A 135 5.68 11.17 22.25
C VAL A 135 4.22 11.49 22.52
N LYS A 136 3.95 12.26 23.58
CA LYS A 136 2.60 12.71 23.91
C LYS A 136 2.20 13.85 22.96
N ILE A 137 1.71 13.49 21.78
CA ILE A 137 0.86 14.40 21.01
C ILE A 137 -0.49 14.40 21.73
N THR A 138 -0.94 15.57 22.19
CA THR A 138 -2.20 15.63 22.93
C THR A 138 -3.39 15.49 21.95
N PRO A 139 -4.49 14.82 22.33
CA PRO A 139 -5.70 14.74 21.50
C PRO A 139 -6.20 16.12 21.06
N GLU A 140 -5.98 17.14 21.89
CA GLU A 140 -6.34 18.52 21.61
C GLU A 140 -5.50 19.13 20.47
N ASP A 141 -4.20 18.85 20.44
CA ASP A 141 -3.31 19.29 19.35
C ASP A 141 -3.72 18.62 18.02
N MET A 142 -4.13 17.34 18.06
CA MET A 142 -4.64 16.64 16.88
C MET A 142 -5.95 17.23 16.37
N ALA A 143 -6.88 17.53 17.28
CA ALA A 143 -8.16 18.15 16.91
C ALA A 143 -7.99 19.57 16.34
N GLN A 144 -6.98 20.33 16.80
CA GLN A 144 -6.66 21.64 16.22
C GLN A 144 -6.06 21.52 14.82
N LEU A 145 -5.11 20.60 14.63
CA LEU A 145 -4.53 20.33 13.31
C LEU A 145 -5.59 19.81 12.33
N GLU A 146 -6.44 18.89 12.76
CA GLU A 146 -7.53 18.36 11.94
C GLU A 146 -8.48 19.47 11.46
N LYS A 147 -8.81 20.45 12.31
CA LYS A 147 -9.61 21.61 11.90
C LYS A 147 -8.91 22.50 10.87
N LEU A 148 -7.60 22.72 11.02
CA LEU A 148 -6.81 23.49 10.04
C LEU A 148 -6.81 22.82 8.67
N PHE A 149 -6.63 21.50 8.63
CA PHE A 149 -6.56 20.74 7.37
C PHE A 149 -7.93 20.44 6.74
N ASN A 150 -9.01 20.45 7.52
CA ASN A 150 -10.38 20.25 7.02
C ASN A 150 -11.03 21.51 6.39
N GLY A 151 -10.21 22.45 5.90
CA GLY A 151 -10.67 23.52 5.01
C GLY A 151 -11.02 24.86 5.67
N GLN A 152 -10.80 25.02 6.98
CA GLN A 152 -10.92 26.34 7.62
C GLN A 152 -9.68 27.20 7.43
N GLY A 153 -8.52 26.59 7.17
CA GLY A 153 -7.24 27.28 7.18
C GLY A 153 -6.97 27.97 8.51
N GLY A 154 -5.93 28.80 8.57
CA GLY A 154 -5.58 29.59 9.74
C GLY A 154 -4.31 29.10 10.42
N GLU A 155 -4.15 29.50 11.69
CA GLU A 155 -2.90 29.31 12.42
C GLU A 155 -3.14 28.46 13.67
N ALA A 156 -2.24 27.51 13.92
CA ALA A 156 -2.15 26.81 15.21
C ALA A 156 -0.73 26.85 15.75
N GLU A 157 -0.63 26.98 17.06
CA GLU A 157 0.62 26.84 17.78
C GLU A 157 0.71 25.40 18.30
N ILE A 158 1.65 24.62 17.76
CA ILE A 158 1.94 23.28 18.28
C ILE A 158 2.85 23.45 19.49
N LYS A 159 2.30 23.13 20.67
CA LYS A 159 3.01 23.25 21.94
C LYS A 159 4.36 22.54 21.88
N ASN A 160 5.43 23.28 22.14
CA ASN A 160 6.84 22.86 22.15
C ASN A 160 7.53 22.66 20.78
N PHE A 161 6.82 22.86 19.66
CA PHE A 161 7.38 22.57 18.33
C PHE A 161 7.37 23.79 17.40
N GLY A 162 6.40 24.70 17.53
CA GLY A 162 6.37 25.94 16.75
C GLY A 162 4.98 26.31 16.24
N ARG A 163 4.93 27.21 15.27
CA ARG A 163 3.68 27.70 14.66
C ARG A 163 3.47 27.06 13.28
N VAL A 164 2.26 26.61 13.01
CA VAL A 164 1.82 26.15 11.69
C VAL A 164 0.74 27.10 11.18
N GLU A 165 0.92 27.59 9.96
CA GLU A 165 -0.09 28.37 9.23
C GLU A 165 -0.51 27.57 8.00
N VAL A 166 -1.81 27.34 7.84
CA VAL A 166 -2.38 26.65 6.68
C VAL A 166 -3.21 27.64 5.89
N GLN A 167 -2.76 27.97 4.68
CA GLN A 167 -3.47 28.81 3.74
C GLN A 167 -4.21 27.93 2.75
N CYS A 168 -5.53 27.82 2.93
CA CYS A 168 -6.39 27.14 1.98
C CYS A 168 -6.73 28.07 0.81
N PRO A 169 -6.68 27.60 -0.44
CA PRO A 169 -7.14 28.38 -1.59
C PRO A 169 -8.64 28.70 -1.46
N ALA A 170 -9.02 29.90 -1.90
CA ALA A 170 -10.42 30.36 -1.83
C ALA A 170 -11.40 29.46 -2.61
N GLU A 171 -10.92 28.86 -3.71
CA GLU A 171 -11.64 27.86 -4.48
C GLU A 171 -10.81 26.57 -4.53
N PRO A 172 -11.09 25.58 -3.66
CA PRO A 172 -10.30 24.35 -3.61
C PRO A 172 -10.42 23.50 -4.87
N ARG A 173 -11.48 23.70 -5.68
CA ARG A 173 -11.72 22.99 -6.93
C ARG A 173 -12.04 23.97 -8.04
N VAL A 174 -11.11 24.12 -8.98
CA VAL A 174 -11.30 24.97 -10.15
C VAL A 174 -11.65 24.09 -11.34
N LYS A 175 -12.77 24.38 -12.00
CA LYS A 175 -13.11 23.74 -13.28
C LYS A 175 -12.23 24.32 -14.37
N VAL A 176 -11.56 23.46 -15.12
CA VAL A 176 -10.55 23.85 -16.10
C VAL A 176 -10.78 23.18 -17.44
N ASN A 177 -10.27 23.81 -18.50
CA ASN A 177 -10.16 23.18 -19.81
C ASN A 177 -8.94 22.24 -19.84
N PRO A 178 -8.93 21.13 -20.61
CA PRO A 178 -7.75 20.29 -20.81
C PRO A 178 -6.41 21.04 -20.98
N ALA A 179 -6.40 22.15 -21.74
CA ALA A 179 -5.19 22.94 -21.97
C ALA A 179 -4.63 23.65 -20.71
N GLN A 180 -5.49 23.91 -19.71
CA GLN A 180 -5.14 24.62 -18.47
C GLN A 180 -4.62 23.67 -17.38
N VAL A 181 -4.81 22.35 -17.54
CA VAL A 181 -4.38 21.34 -16.57
C VAL A 181 -2.87 21.36 -16.38
N ALA A 182 -2.11 21.45 -17.48
CA ALA A 182 -0.65 21.49 -17.43
C ALA A 182 -0.12 22.71 -16.68
N ALA A 183 -0.77 23.87 -16.84
CA ALA A 183 -0.38 25.10 -16.16
C ALA A 183 -0.63 25.05 -14.64
N LEU A 184 -1.71 24.38 -14.20
CA LEU A 184 -2.12 24.36 -12.80
C LEU A 184 -1.60 23.16 -12.00
N SER A 185 -1.39 22.01 -12.65
CA SER A 185 -0.95 20.78 -11.98
C SER A 185 0.45 20.32 -12.38
N GLY A 186 1.04 20.91 -13.43
CA GLY A 186 2.28 20.40 -14.04
C GLY A 186 2.11 19.08 -14.81
N LEU A 187 0.90 18.50 -14.83
CA LEU A 187 0.61 17.25 -15.51
C LEU A 187 0.11 17.50 -16.93
N GLN A 188 0.71 16.81 -17.90
CA GLN A 188 0.19 16.78 -19.25
C GLN A 188 -0.98 15.80 -19.30
N LEU A 189 -2.17 16.31 -19.62
CA LEU A 189 -3.36 15.50 -19.74
C LEU A 189 -3.53 15.04 -21.19
N GLU A 190 -3.32 13.76 -21.44
CA GLU A 190 -3.65 13.12 -22.71
C GLU A 190 -5.08 12.57 -22.64
N LEU A 191 -5.99 13.17 -23.40
CA LEU A 191 -7.36 12.68 -23.55
C LEU A 191 -7.46 11.82 -24.80
N PRO A 192 -8.01 10.60 -24.71
CA PRO A 192 -8.31 9.79 -25.89
C PRO A 192 -9.21 10.55 -26.87
N ALA A 193 -8.94 10.42 -28.17
CA ALA A 193 -9.66 11.15 -29.22
C ALA A 193 -11.17 10.87 -29.18
N THR A 194 -11.56 9.67 -28.77
CA THR A 194 -12.95 9.27 -28.50
C THR A 194 -13.69 10.13 -27.45
N LEU A 195 -12.96 10.79 -26.56
CA LEU A 195 -13.48 11.68 -25.52
C LEU A 195 -13.29 13.17 -25.86
N ALA A 196 -12.40 13.50 -26.79
CA ALA A 196 -12.20 14.87 -27.25
C ALA A 196 -13.47 15.42 -27.92
N GLY A 197 -14.02 16.50 -27.39
CA GLY A 197 -15.22 17.17 -27.95
C GLY A 197 -16.58 16.60 -27.50
N ARG A 198 -16.63 15.64 -26.57
CA ARG A 198 -17.90 15.25 -25.93
C ARG A 198 -18.31 16.27 -24.87
N GLU A 199 -19.60 16.62 -24.85
CA GLU A 199 -20.17 17.68 -23.98
C GLU A 199 -20.04 17.42 -22.46
N ARG A 200 -19.65 16.22 -22.02
CA ARG A 200 -19.58 15.81 -20.60
C ARG A 200 -18.16 15.58 -20.08
N VAL A 201 -17.18 16.34 -20.54
CA VAL A 201 -15.84 16.34 -19.93
C VAL A 201 -15.72 17.56 -19.01
N ALA A 202 -16.02 17.37 -17.72
CA ALA A 202 -15.72 18.35 -16.69
C ALA A 202 -14.40 17.97 -16.03
N ILE A 203 -13.37 18.78 -16.21
CA ILE A 203 -12.09 18.60 -15.53
C ILE A 203 -12.05 19.58 -14.37
N SER A 204 -11.70 19.09 -13.19
CA SER A 204 -11.45 19.92 -12.02
C SER A 204 -10.05 19.66 -11.50
N VAL A 205 -9.30 20.73 -11.26
CA VAL A 205 -8.02 20.66 -10.55
C VAL A 205 -8.30 21.02 -9.10
N GLU A 206 -7.92 20.11 -8.20
CA GLU A 206 -7.97 20.34 -6.76
C GLU A 206 -6.66 21.01 -6.33
N GLN A 207 -6.77 22.20 -5.76
CA GLN A 207 -5.62 22.99 -5.34
C GLN A 207 -5.19 22.58 -3.93
N SER A 208 -3.89 22.31 -3.74
CA SER A 208 -3.34 21.99 -2.43
C SER A 208 -3.25 23.24 -1.55
N PRO A 209 -3.53 23.14 -0.24
CA PRO A 209 -3.24 24.22 0.69
C PRO A 209 -1.73 24.44 0.82
N THR A 210 -1.32 25.69 1.04
CA THR A 210 0.05 26.02 1.41
C THR A 210 0.19 25.89 2.92
N VAL A 211 1.13 25.08 3.38
CA VAL A 211 1.42 24.90 4.80
C VAL A 211 2.77 25.54 5.09
N THR A 212 2.76 26.52 5.98
CA THR A 212 3.95 27.23 6.43
C THR A 212 4.25 26.83 7.88
N PHE A 213 5.47 26.38 8.16
CA PHE A 213 5.92 26.02 9.51
C PHE A 213 7.05 26.94 10.00
N THR A 214 6.87 27.51 11.19
CA THR A 214 7.87 28.31 11.88
C THR A 214 8.32 27.57 13.14
N PRO A 215 9.51 26.93 13.15
CA PRO A 215 10.00 26.16 14.29
C PRO A 215 10.43 27.04 15.47
N ASP A 216 10.08 26.60 16.67
CA ASP A 216 10.69 27.09 17.92
C ASP A 216 11.97 26.28 18.20
N VAL A 217 13.09 26.76 17.66
CA VAL A 217 14.38 26.04 17.68
C VAL A 217 14.88 25.76 19.08
N GLU A 218 14.60 26.62 20.07
CA GLU A 218 15.03 26.40 21.46
C GLU A 218 14.28 25.23 22.09
N LYS A 219 12.95 25.20 21.96
CA LYS A 219 12.13 24.10 22.50
C LYS A 219 12.37 22.80 21.74
N LEU A 220 12.49 22.87 20.41
CA LEU A 220 12.83 21.73 19.56
C LEU A 220 14.20 21.15 19.91
N ASN A 221 15.26 21.98 20.06
CA ASN A 221 16.57 21.48 20.43
C ASN A 221 16.60 20.91 21.84
N SER A 222 15.90 21.54 22.79
CA SER A 222 15.74 21.01 24.14
C SER A 222 15.07 19.64 24.14
N TYR A 223 14.09 19.43 23.25
CA TYR A 223 13.43 18.14 23.05
C TYR A 223 14.37 17.13 22.39
N VAL A 224 14.93 17.47 21.22
CA VAL A 224 15.79 16.59 20.42
C VAL A 224 17.02 16.13 21.20
N GLN A 225 17.66 17.02 21.97
CA GLN A 225 18.81 16.68 22.81
C GLN A 225 18.45 15.71 23.94
N LYS A 226 17.29 15.88 24.59
CA LYS A 226 16.80 14.93 25.62
C LYS A 226 16.56 13.54 25.04
N HIS A 227 16.23 13.46 23.75
CA HIS A 227 15.96 12.22 23.04
C HIS A 227 17.15 11.70 22.21
N GLY A 228 18.34 12.32 22.31
CA GLY A 228 19.57 11.84 21.69
C GLY A 228 19.69 12.11 20.18
N GLY A 229 18.90 13.05 19.65
CA GLY A 229 18.99 13.46 18.24
C GLY A 229 19.95 14.62 18.00
N VAL A 230 20.16 14.94 16.72
CA VAL A 230 21.04 16.04 16.28
C VAL A 230 20.29 17.37 16.37
N PRO A 231 20.85 18.40 17.05
CA PRO A 231 20.18 19.69 17.18
C PRO A 231 20.02 20.39 15.82
N LEU A 232 18.91 21.10 15.67
CA LEU A 232 18.62 21.97 14.55
C LEU A 232 19.57 23.18 14.54
N PRO A 233 20.00 23.64 13.35
CA PRO A 233 20.81 24.86 13.22
C PRO A 233 20.10 26.09 13.80
N ALA A 234 20.85 26.93 14.53
CA ALA A 234 20.32 28.19 15.08
C ALA A 234 19.77 29.13 14.00
N GLY A 235 20.28 29.03 12.77
CA GLY A 235 19.82 29.82 11.63
C GLY A 235 18.40 29.50 11.14
N LEU A 236 17.70 28.52 11.73
CA LEU A 236 16.29 28.22 11.46
C LEU A 236 15.33 28.96 12.40
N ALA A 237 15.83 29.56 13.49
CA ALA A 237 14.99 30.23 14.48
C ALA A 237 14.26 31.43 13.85
N GLY A 238 12.93 31.44 13.98
CA GLY A 238 12.09 32.53 13.46
C GLY A 238 11.97 32.58 11.93
N LYS A 239 12.47 31.57 11.21
CA LYS A 239 12.24 31.44 9.76
C LYS A 239 11.00 30.60 9.50
N SER A 240 10.20 31.02 8.54
CA SER A 240 9.05 30.28 8.05
C SER A 240 9.43 29.49 6.80
N PHE A 241 8.96 28.25 6.72
CA PHE A 241 9.22 27.31 5.63
C PHE A 241 7.92 26.79 5.03
#